data_AF-A0A537X7B7-F1
#
_entry.id   AF-A0A537X7B7-F1
#
_cell.length_a   1.000
_cell.length_b   1.000
_cell.length_c   1.000
_cell.angle_alpha   90.00
_cell.angle_beta   90.00
_cell.angle_gamma   90.00
#
_symmetry.space_group_name_H-M   'P 1'
#
loop_
_entity.id
_entity.type
_entity.pdbx_description
1 polymer ?
#
loop_
_entity_poly.entity_id
_entity_poly.type
_entity_poly.pdbx_seq_one_letter_code
_entity_poly.pdbx_strand_id
1 'polypeptide(L)'
;MISGAFGQPALPYIPGFEVAGVVEAVGDGVEVRPGERVWANLGTAGGETRDRAVGAVREGGRAVFLVGPPTQLERGIKGDTFSVEITRQRLEALGRLVDAGKLRPQIEAVIPFEQVREALERVAGGHTRGKIVLQIGQ
;
A
#
# COMPACT_ATOMS: atom_id res chain seq x y z
N MET A 1 -8.13 15.37 15.50
CA MET A 1 -8.27 14.05 16.14
C MET A 1 -8.72 13.06 15.08
N ILE A 2 -7.88 12.11 14.67
CA ILE A 2 -8.32 11.05 13.74
C ILE A 2 -8.97 9.97 14.61
N SER A 3 -10.30 9.94 14.66
CA SER A 3 -11.07 8.83 15.23
C SER A 3 -11.53 7.91 14.11
N GLY A 4 -11.30 6.60 14.25
CA GLY A 4 -11.65 5.59 13.25
C GLY A 4 -11.58 4.17 13.82
N ALA A 5 -11.78 3.16 12.98
CA ALA A 5 -11.90 1.74 13.36
C ALA A 5 -10.66 1.14 14.08
N PHE A 6 -9.56 1.88 14.20
CA PHE A 6 -8.30 1.44 14.78
C PHE A 6 -7.95 2.11 16.13
N GLY A 7 -8.89 2.82 16.76
CA GLY A 7 -8.67 3.49 18.05
C GLY A 7 -7.71 4.69 17.95
N GLN A 8 -7.07 5.06 19.07
CA GLN A 8 -6.03 6.09 19.14
C GLN A 8 -4.64 5.43 19.21
N PRO A 9 -3.91 5.31 18.09
CA PRO A 9 -2.61 4.67 18.08
C PRO A 9 -1.52 5.55 18.73
N ALA A 10 -0.62 4.93 19.50
CA ALA A 10 0.55 5.59 20.06
C ALA A 10 1.58 5.93 18.97
N LEU A 11 2.17 7.13 19.06
CA LEU A 11 3.13 7.64 18.07
C LEU A 11 4.56 7.08 18.28
N PRO A 12 5.36 6.90 17.21
CA PRO A 12 5.01 7.20 15.82
C PRO A 12 4.08 6.14 15.22
N TYR A 13 3.01 6.62 14.61
CA TYR A 13 2.02 5.88 13.83
C TYR A 13 1.99 6.53 12.45
N ILE A 14 1.83 5.73 11.40
CA ILE A 14 1.64 6.23 10.04
C ILE A 14 0.12 6.17 9.77
N PRO A 15 -0.63 7.27 9.98
CA PRO A 15 -2.01 7.35 9.55
C PRO A 15 -2.08 7.50 8.03
N GLY A 16 -3.11 6.90 7.42
CA GLY A 16 -3.45 7.09 6.02
C GLY A 16 -2.60 6.21 5.11
N PHE A 17 -3.25 5.23 4.50
CA PHE A 17 -2.72 4.67 3.26
C PHE A 17 -3.19 5.47 2.05
N GLU A 18 -4.01 6.48 2.26
CA GLU A 18 -4.64 7.27 1.23
C GLU A 18 -3.83 8.54 0.96
N VAL A 19 -3.53 8.82 -0.30
CA VAL A 19 -2.97 10.10 -0.73
C VAL A 19 -3.97 10.80 -1.64
N ALA A 20 -4.18 12.09 -1.41
CA ALA A 20 -4.95 12.96 -2.29
C ALA A 20 -4.08 14.14 -2.69
N GLY A 21 -4.10 14.52 -3.97
CA GLY A 21 -3.23 15.58 -4.44
C GLY A 21 -3.42 15.93 -5.91
N VAL A 22 -2.48 16.71 -6.43
CA VAL A 22 -2.37 17.03 -7.85
C VAL A 22 -1.14 16.30 -8.37
N VAL A 23 -1.26 15.66 -9.53
CA VAL A 23 -0.11 15.05 -10.22
C VAL A 23 0.85 16.16 -10.63
N GLU A 24 2.07 16.14 -10.10
CA GLU A 24 3.11 17.12 -10.45
C GLU A 24 3.88 16.72 -11.71
N ALA A 25 4.20 15.42 -11.83
CA ALA A 25 4.92 14.85 -12.96
C ALA A 25 4.52 13.39 -13.17
N VAL A 26 4.76 12.87 -14.38
CA VAL A 26 4.48 11.48 -14.75
C VAL A 26 5.62 10.91 -15.57
N GLY A 27 5.84 9.60 -15.46
CA GLY A 27 6.81 8.88 -16.30
C GLY A 27 6.18 8.36 -17.60
N ASP A 28 7.02 7.82 -18.48
CA ASP A 28 6.58 7.27 -19.76
C ASP A 28 5.57 6.13 -19.58
N GLY A 29 4.51 6.13 -20.40
CA GLY A 29 3.46 5.11 -20.37
C GLY A 29 2.43 5.27 -19.26
N VAL A 30 2.48 6.37 -18.49
CA VAL A 30 1.47 6.69 -17.47
C VAL A 30 0.33 7.50 -18.08
N GLU A 31 -0.90 7.04 -17.91
CA GLU A 31 -2.09 7.66 -18.52
C GLU A 31 -2.60 8.93 -17.82
N VAL A 32 -2.29 9.11 -16.53
CA VAL A 32 -2.63 10.35 -15.80
C VAL A 32 -1.73 11.48 -16.27
N ARG A 33 -2.21 12.72 -16.22
CA ARG A 33 -1.46 13.91 -16.67
C ARG A 33 -1.06 14.82 -15.51
N PRO A 34 0.06 15.56 -15.62
CA PRO A 34 0.35 16.67 -14.72
C PRO A 34 -0.84 17.65 -14.63
N GLY A 35 -1.16 18.10 -13.42
CA GLY A 35 -2.32 18.95 -13.14
C GLY A 35 -3.61 18.18 -12.82
N GLU A 36 -3.68 16.86 -13.07
CA GLU A 36 -4.84 16.06 -12.67
C GLU A 36 -4.91 15.91 -11.14
N ARG A 37 -6.10 16.13 -10.57
CA ARG A 37 -6.38 15.84 -9.17
C ARG A 37 -6.69 14.35 -8.98
N VAL A 38 -5.91 13.69 -8.13
CA VAL A 38 -5.99 12.25 -7.89
C VAL A 38 -6.19 11.94 -6.41
N TRP A 39 -6.83 10.80 -6.17
CA TRP A 39 -6.83 10.13 -4.88
C TRP A 39 -6.37 8.68 -5.10
N ALA A 40 -5.46 8.17 -4.27
CA ALA A 40 -4.97 6.82 -4.35
C ALA A 40 -5.01 6.15 -2.98
N ASN A 41 -5.48 4.90 -2.94
CA ASN A 41 -5.32 4.05 -1.79
C ASN A 41 -4.02 3.24 -1.95
N LEU A 42 -2.97 3.67 -1.26
CA LEU A 42 -1.68 2.98 -1.13
C LEU A 42 -1.73 1.86 -0.08
N GLY A 43 -2.93 1.46 0.33
CA GLY A 43 -3.18 0.58 1.46
C GLY A 43 -3.57 -0.80 1.03
N THR A 44 -3.24 -1.76 1.88
CA THR A 44 -3.67 -3.16 1.70
C THR A 44 -4.97 -3.45 2.46
N ALA A 45 -5.54 -2.47 3.17
CA ALA A 45 -6.81 -2.62 3.86
C ALA A 45 -7.96 -2.53 2.85
N GLY A 46 -8.35 -3.67 2.29
CA GLY A 46 -9.58 -3.79 1.51
C GLY A 46 -10.86 -3.63 2.36
N GLY A 47 -12.01 -3.94 1.78
CA GLY A 47 -13.29 -3.93 2.49
C GLY A 47 -13.81 -2.53 2.81
N GLU A 48 -14.52 -2.38 3.94
CA GLU A 48 -15.29 -1.17 4.26
C GLU A 48 -14.45 0.11 4.33
N THR A 49 -13.20 0.02 4.81
CA THR A 49 -12.27 1.17 4.86
C THR A 49 -12.03 1.74 3.47
N ARG A 50 -11.70 0.88 2.50
CA ARG A 50 -11.56 1.28 1.09
C ARG A 50 -12.85 1.90 0.56
N ASP A 51 -13.99 1.26 0.82
CA ASP A 51 -15.29 1.68 0.27
C ASP A 51 -15.70 3.07 0.77
N ARG A 52 -15.50 3.35 2.06
CA ARG A 52 -15.71 4.69 2.63
C ARG A 52 -14.73 5.71 2.04
N ALA A 53 -13.48 5.32 1.82
CA ALA A 53 -12.46 6.24 1.34
C ALA A 53 -12.68 6.68 -0.12
N VAL A 54 -13.37 5.87 -0.94
CA VAL A 54 -13.88 6.29 -2.25
C VAL A 54 -14.84 7.49 -2.15
N GLY A 55 -15.51 7.67 -1.01
CA GLY A 55 -16.31 8.86 -0.72
C GLY A 55 -15.54 10.18 -0.80
N ALA A 56 -14.22 10.17 -0.57
CA ALA A 56 -13.37 11.35 -0.66
C ALA A 56 -13.02 11.74 -2.12
N VAL A 57 -13.30 10.86 -3.08
CA VAL A 57 -13.02 11.10 -4.49
C VAL A 57 -14.14 11.97 -5.07
N ARG A 58 -13.76 13.10 -5.68
CA ARG A 58 -14.70 14.00 -6.38
C ARG A 58 -15.43 13.29 -7.51
N GLU A 59 -16.57 13.84 -7.92
CA GLU A 59 -17.27 13.43 -9.13
C GLU A 59 -16.34 13.50 -10.37
N GLY A 60 -16.38 12.46 -11.20
CA GLY A 60 -15.52 12.27 -12.36
C GLY A 60 -14.03 12.10 -12.03
N GLY A 61 -13.68 11.87 -10.76
CA GLY A 61 -12.31 11.64 -10.31
C GLY A 61 -11.77 10.25 -10.67
N ARG A 62 -10.52 9.97 -10.30
CA ARG A 62 -9.86 8.68 -10.50
C ARG A 62 -9.40 8.11 -9.16
N ALA A 63 -9.60 6.82 -8.95
CA ALA A 63 -9.27 6.08 -7.74
C ALA A 63 -8.41 4.86 -8.10
N VAL A 64 -7.25 4.74 -7.47
CA VAL A 64 -6.32 3.62 -7.69
C VAL A 64 -6.35 2.69 -6.49
N PHE A 65 -6.50 1.39 -6.73
CA PHE A 65 -6.65 0.34 -5.72
C PHE A 65 -5.52 -0.69 -5.85
N LEU A 66 -4.81 -0.98 -4.75
CA LEU A 66 -3.87 -2.09 -4.69
C LEU A 66 -4.59 -3.43 -4.40
N VAL A 67 -5.62 -3.41 -3.57
CA VAL A 67 -6.41 -4.59 -3.17
C VAL A 67 -7.83 -4.45 -3.71
N GLY A 68 -7.97 -4.64 -5.02
CA GLY A 68 -9.23 -4.69 -5.78
C GLY A 68 -10.16 -3.46 -5.65
N PRO A 69 -10.87 -3.05 -6.70
CA PRO A 69 -11.86 -1.99 -6.57
C PRO A 69 -13.05 -2.44 -5.71
N PRO A 70 -13.85 -1.51 -5.15
CA PRO A 70 -15.19 -1.83 -4.68
C PRO A 70 -16.05 -2.39 -5.80
N THR A 71 -17.09 -3.12 -5.43
CA THR A 71 -18.04 -3.73 -6.38
C THR A 71 -18.71 -2.68 -7.28
N GLN A 72 -18.86 -1.44 -6.79
CA GLN A 72 -19.44 -0.35 -7.55
C GLN A 72 -18.75 0.99 -7.24
N LEU A 73 -18.41 1.71 -8.30
CA LEU A 73 -17.96 3.10 -8.25
C LEU A 73 -19.09 3.99 -8.74
N GLU A 74 -19.39 5.03 -7.98
CA GLU A 74 -20.45 5.99 -8.29
C GLU A 74 -19.85 7.33 -8.74
N ARG A 75 -20.70 8.31 -9.06
CA ARG A 75 -20.29 9.69 -9.39
C ARG A 75 -19.32 9.80 -10.57
N GLY A 76 -19.39 8.86 -11.52
CA GLY A 76 -18.50 8.83 -12.68
C GLY A 76 -17.02 8.61 -12.34
N ILE A 77 -16.71 8.08 -11.15
CA ILE A 77 -15.34 7.81 -10.73
C ILE A 77 -14.75 6.68 -11.57
N LYS A 78 -13.53 6.90 -12.08
CA LYS A 78 -12.73 5.89 -12.77
C LYS A 78 -11.92 5.09 -11.75
N GLY A 79 -12.03 3.77 -11.80
CA GLY A 79 -11.28 2.87 -10.93
C GLY A 79 -10.17 2.16 -11.67
N ASP A 80 -8.95 2.19 -11.13
CA ASP A 80 -7.83 1.40 -11.63
C ASP A 80 -7.33 0.46 -10.56
N THR A 81 -6.95 -0.74 -10.98
CA THR A 81 -6.21 -1.65 -10.10
C THR A 81 -4.73 -1.48 -10.40
N PHE A 82 -3.97 -1.09 -9.40
CA PHE A 82 -2.51 -1.14 -9.50
C PHE A 82 -2.06 -2.56 -9.18
N SER A 83 -1.56 -3.25 -10.19
CA SER A 83 -0.87 -4.52 -10.02
C SER A 83 0.62 -4.32 -10.27
N VAL A 84 1.44 -4.90 -9.41
CA VAL A 84 2.89 -4.92 -9.64
C VAL A 84 3.16 -5.91 -10.76
N GLU A 85 3.64 -5.40 -11.88
CA GLU A 85 4.29 -6.25 -12.88
C GLU A 85 5.67 -6.65 -12.36
N ILE A 86 5.85 -7.93 -12.07
CA ILE A 86 7.10 -8.48 -11.55
C ILE A 86 7.96 -8.90 -12.74
N THR A 87 8.90 -8.05 -13.12
CA THR A 87 9.89 -8.35 -14.17
C THR A 87 11.29 -8.38 -13.58
N ARG A 88 12.20 -9.12 -14.23
CA ARG A 88 13.63 -9.12 -13.91
C ARG A 88 14.19 -7.70 -13.84
N GLN A 89 13.94 -6.89 -14.86
CA GLN A 89 14.46 -5.53 -14.96
C GLN A 89 14.03 -4.65 -13.78
N ARG A 90 12.77 -4.75 -13.35
CA ARG A 90 12.23 -4.02 -12.20
C ARG A 90 12.83 -4.51 -10.89
N LEU A 91 12.95 -5.83 -10.70
CA LEU A 91 13.58 -6.42 -9.51
C LEU A 91 15.07 -6.05 -9.41
N GLU A 92 15.82 -6.06 -10.52
CA GLU A 92 17.22 -5.64 -10.56
C GLU A 92 17.36 -4.14 -10.23
N ALA A 93 16.43 -3.30 -10.69
CA ALA A 93 16.40 -1.88 -10.32
C ALA A 93 16.16 -1.69 -8.82
N LEU A 94 15.22 -2.43 -8.23
CA LEU A 94 15.00 -2.42 -6.78
C LEU A 94 16.23 -2.92 -6.02
N GLY A 95 16.88 -3.99 -6.49
CA GLY A 95 18.13 -4.51 -5.92
C GLY A 95 19.22 -3.46 -5.85
N ARG A 96 19.46 -2.71 -6.95
CA ARG A 96 20.43 -1.60 -6.95
C ARG A 96 20.11 -0.51 -5.93
N LEU A 97 18.84 -0.22 -5.69
CA LEU A 97 18.44 0.75 -4.67
C LEU A 97 18.71 0.23 -3.25
N VAL A 98 18.52 -1.08 -3.03
CA VAL A 98 18.85 -1.75 -1.77
C VAL A 98 20.35 -1.76 -1.53
N ASP A 99 21.14 -2.18 -2.52
CA ASP A 99 22.61 -2.22 -2.44
C ASP A 99 23.22 -0.84 -2.18
N ALA A 100 22.65 0.20 -2.81
CA ALA A 100 23.04 1.60 -2.59
C ALA A 100 22.52 2.17 -1.25
N GLY A 101 21.79 1.39 -0.45
CA GLY A 101 21.21 1.83 0.83
C GLY A 101 20.09 2.86 0.72
N LYS A 102 19.61 3.15 -0.50
CA LYS A 102 18.53 4.11 -0.82
C LYS A 102 17.13 3.54 -0.60
N LEU A 103 17.00 2.22 -0.58
CA LEU A 103 15.80 1.49 -0.21
C LEU A 103 16.14 0.51 0.90
N ARG A 104 15.45 0.59 2.04
CA ARG A 104 15.67 -0.31 3.17
C ARG A 104 14.35 -0.98 3.56
N PRO A 105 14.17 -2.28 3.25
CA PRO A 105 13.03 -3.03 3.77
C PRO A 105 12.99 -2.94 5.29
N GLN A 106 11.85 -2.59 5.85
CA GLN A 106 11.64 -2.62 7.29
C GLN A 106 11.36 -4.08 7.68
N ILE A 107 12.34 -4.72 8.30
CA ILE A 107 12.22 -6.08 8.85
C ILE A 107 11.91 -5.94 10.33
N GLU A 108 10.76 -6.47 10.75
CA GLU A 108 10.39 -6.48 12.15
C GLU A 108 11.10 -7.61 12.90
N ALA A 109 11.09 -8.81 12.30
CA ALA A 109 11.66 -9.99 12.89
C ALA A 109 12.15 -10.95 11.80
N VAL A 110 13.25 -11.64 12.11
CA VAL A 110 13.70 -12.82 11.39
C VAL A 110 13.45 -14.01 12.31
N ILE A 111 12.60 -14.93 11.88
CA ILE A 111 12.12 -16.07 12.69
C ILE A 111 12.58 -17.37 12.03
N PRO A 112 13.13 -18.34 12.78
CA PRO A 112 13.45 -19.66 12.22
C PRO A 112 12.21 -20.31 11.60
N PHE A 113 12.38 -21.01 10.48
CA PHE A 113 11.25 -21.64 9.77
C PHE A 113 10.45 -22.61 10.66
N GLU A 114 11.09 -23.26 11.62
CA GLU A 114 10.46 -24.16 12.60
C GLU A 114 9.40 -23.45 13.46
N GLN A 115 9.49 -22.13 13.59
CA GLN A 115 8.55 -21.28 14.32
C GLN A 115 7.52 -20.59 13.40
N VAL A 116 7.29 -21.11 12.20
CA VAL A 116 6.32 -20.55 11.22
C VAL A 116 4.91 -20.34 11.81
N ARG A 117 4.48 -21.21 12.74
CA ARG A 117 3.19 -21.05 13.42
C ARG A 117 3.12 -19.73 14.18
N GLU A 118 4.13 -19.44 14.99
CA GLU A 118 4.22 -18.20 15.77
C GLU A 118 4.33 -16.98 14.83
N ALA A 119 5.10 -17.10 13.75
CA ALA A 119 5.20 -16.04 12.74
C ALA A 119 3.82 -15.71 12.13
N LEU A 120 3.01 -16.72 11.79
CA LEU A 120 1.67 -16.53 11.26
C LEU A 120 0.71 -15.95 12.29
N GLU A 121 0.78 -16.38 13.56
CA GLU A 121 -0.03 -15.82 14.65
C GLU A 121 0.27 -14.33 14.87
N ARG A 122 1.55 -13.93 14.80
CA ARG A 122 1.96 -12.52 14.86
C ARG A 122 1.37 -11.70 13.71
N VAL A 123 1.44 -12.21 12.47
CA VAL A 123 0.82 -11.55 11.30
C VAL A 123 -0.69 -11.45 11.47
N ALA A 124 -1.35 -12.51 11.91
CA ALA A 124 -2.79 -12.54 12.13
C ALA A 124 -3.25 -11.54 13.18
N GLY A 125 -2.39 -11.21 14.16
CA GLY A 125 -2.64 -10.17 15.15
C GLY A 125 -2.75 -8.74 14.57
N GLY A 126 -2.37 -8.50 13.31
CA GLY A 126 -2.59 -7.22 12.62
C GLY A 126 -1.77 -6.04 13.15
N HIS A 127 -0.80 -6.28 14.04
CA HIS A 127 0.01 -5.26 14.71
C HIS A 127 1.49 -5.28 14.30
N THR A 128 1.83 -6.05 13.26
CA THR A 128 3.20 -6.09 12.74
C THR A 128 3.60 -4.74 12.15
N ARG A 129 4.84 -4.33 12.44
CA ARG A 129 5.50 -3.11 11.98
C ARG A 129 6.69 -3.46 11.09
N GLY A 130 6.38 -3.98 9.90
CA GLY A 130 7.39 -4.37 8.90
C GLY A 130 7.10 -5.75 8.35
N LYS A 131 8.12 -6.35 7.73
CA LYS A 131 8.08 -7.73 7.24
C LYS A 131 8.59 -8.68 8.32
N ILE A 132 7.87 -9.78 8.51
CA ILE A 132 8.41 -10.97 9.17
C ILE A 132 9.09 -11.81 8.10
N VAL A 133 10.36 -12.14 8.31
CA VAL A 133 11.16 -12.98 7.41
C VAL A 133 11.36 -14.34 8.06
N LEU A 134 11.13 -15.41 7.31
CA LEU A 134 11.46 -16.75 7.75
C LEU A 134 12.88 -17.10 7.30
N GLN A 135 13.72 -17.48 8.25
CA GLN A 135 15.06 -18.00 7.96
C GLN A 135 14.96 -19.49 7.65
N ILE A 136 15.46 -19.88 6.46
CA ILE A 136 15.54 -21.27 6.01
C ILE A 136 17.02 -21.64 5.94
N GLY A 137 17.41 -22.69 6.67
CA GLY A 137 18.81 -23.13 6.75
C GLY A 137 19.68 -22.25 7.64
N GLN A 138 20.93 -22.70 7.81
CA GLN A 138 22.02 -21.96 8.44
C GLN A 138 22.86 -21.29 7.36
#